data_AF-A0A1G6P4F0-F1
#
_entry.id   AF-A0A1G6P4F0-F1
#
_cell.length_a   1.000
_cell.length_b   1.000
_cell.length_c   1.000
_cell.angle_alpha   90.00
_cell.angle_beta   90.00
_cell.angle_gamma   90.00
#
_symmetry.space_group_name_H-M   'P 1'
#
loop_
_entity.id
_entity.type
_entity.pdbx_description
1 polymer ?
#
loop_
_entity_poly.entity_id
_entity_poly.type
_entity_poly.pdbx_seq_one_letter_code
_entity_poly.pdbx_strand_id
1 'polypeptide(L)'
;MSLHGVRCGDYGDPDEEWIVEGFPGAEAAADYARRFIRAQIEDLRAETGSAEELRQMYFRFGEYAFAAGLDHDAWVAHCIAVPASRKAEVDYAALEPRAGRGRRA
;
A
#
# COMPACT_ATOMS: atom_id res chain seq x y z
N MET A 1 22.65 -11.50 -1.38
CA MET A 1 21.30 -11.40 -1.95
C MET A 1 20.77 -10.03 -1.59
N SER A 2 20.43 -9.19 -2.58
CA SER A 2 19.83 -7.89 -2.30
C SER A 2 18.42 -8.11 -1.77
N LEU A 3 18.17 -7.71 -0.53
CA LEU A 3 16.81 -7.72 0.01
C LEU A 3 16.03 -6.59 -0.66
N HIS A 4 14.78 -6.87 -1.05
CA HIS A 4 13.90 -5.88 -1.63
C HIS A 4 13.11 -5.18 -0.52
N GLY A 5 12.81 -3.89 -0.71
CA GLY A 5 12.09 -3.08 0.24
C GLY A 5 10.87 -2.40 -0.38
N VAL A 6 9.92 -2.03 0.47
CA VAL A 6 8.76 -1.22 0.14
C VAL A 6 8.85 0.08 0.94
N ARG A 7 8.78 1.21 0.26
CA ARG A 7 8.71 2.53 0.91
C ARG A 7 7.25 2.86 1.16
N CYS A 8 6.87 2.98 2.41
CA CYS A 8 5.54 3.38 2.84
C CYS A 8 5.57 4.78 3.46
N GLY A 9 4.42 5.43 3.49
CA GLY A 9 4.25 6.70 4.17
C GLY A 9 2.81 7.18 4.14
N ASP A 10 2.55 8.31 4.80
CA ASP A 10 1.23 8.95 4.87
C ASP A 10 1.22 10.23 4.01
N TYR A 11 0.20 10.41 3.15
CA TYR A 11 0.05 11.66 2.40
C TYR A 11 -0.35 12.85 3.28
N GLY A 12 -0.99 12.59 4.42
CA GLY A 12 -1.36 13.57 5.43
C GLY A 12 -0.24 13.94 6.41
N ASP A 13 0.77 13.09 6.55
CA ASP A 13 1.97 13.34 7.36
C ASP A 13 3.26 12.94 6.61
N PRO A 14 3.90 13.88 5.88
CA PRO A 14 5.09 13.59 5.10
C PRO A 14 6.32 13.24 5.95
N ASP A 15 6.30 13.50 7.25
CA ASP A 15 7.38 13.11 8.16
C ASP A 15 7.24 11.63 8.60
N GLU A 16 6.08 11.01 8.39
CA GLU A 16 5.82 9.59 8.70
C GLU A 16 6.10 8.69 7.49
N GLU A 17 7.37 8.57 7.10
CA GLU A 17 7.84 7.59 6.11
C GLU A 17 8.59 6.43 6.78
N TRP A 18 8.39 5.22 6.28
CA TRP A 18 9.14 4.04 6.72
C TRP A 18 9.42 3.07 5.57
N ILE A 19 10.39 2.17 5.79
CA ILE A 19 10.75 1.13 4.84
C ILE A 19 10.47 -0.23 5.47
N VAL A 20 9.70 -1.05 4.75
CA VAL A 20 9.55 -2.48 5.05
C VAL A 20 10.58 -3.23 4.23
N GLU A 21 11.57 -3.81 4.88
CA GLU A 21 12.67 -4.55 4.24
C GLU A 21 12.55 -6.05 4.51
N GLY A 22 13.26 -6.86 3.71
CA GLY A 22 13.37 -8.30 3.94
C GLY A 22 12.52 -9.16 3.01
N PHE A 23 11.96 -8.56 1.94
CA PHE A 23 11.22 -9.32 0.95
C PHE A 23 12.17 -10.20 0.11
N PRO A 24 11.76 -11.45 -0.21
CA PRO A 24 12.59 -12.41 -0.94
C PRO A 24 12.79 -12.05 -2.43
N GLY A 25 12.03 -11.07 -2.95
CA GLY A 25 12.06 -10.66 -4.35
C GLY A 25 11.24 -9.38 -4.58
N ALA A 26 11.46 -8.74 -5.73
CA ALA A 26 10.71 -7.54 -6.14
C ALA A 26 9.20 -7.83 -6.28
N GLU A 27 8.83 -9.00 -6.78
CA GLU A 27 7.43 -9.42 -6.90
C GLU A 27 6.74 -9.53 -5.53
N ALA A 28 7.42 -10.10 -4.53
CA ALA A 28 6.89 -10.19 -3.17
C ALA A 28 6.71 -8.81 -2.52
N ALA A 29 7.66 -7.89 -2.74
CA ALA A 29 7.54 -6.50 -2.30
C ALA A 29 6.38 -5.77 -3.01
N ALA A 30 6.21 -5.98 -4.32
CA ALA A 30 5.11 -5.40 -5.08
C ALA A 30 3.75 -5.95 -4.64
N ASP A 31 3.64 -7.24 -4.32
CA ASP A 31 2.42 -7.84 -3.80
C ASP A 31 2.04 -7.31 -2.42
N TYR A 32 3.02 -7.09 -1.54
CA TYR A 32 2.78 -6.38 -0.28
C TYR A 32 2.25 -4.97 -0.53
N ALA A 33 2.93 -4.19 -1.38
CA ALA A 33 2.52 -2.81 -1.68
C ALA A 33 1.11 -2.75 -2.30
N ARG A 34 0.77 -3.68 -3.19
CA ARG A 34 -0.57 -3.77 -3.78
C ARG A 34 -1.66 -3.97 -2.74
N ARG A 35 -1.45 -4.91 -1.81
CA ARG A 35 -2.41 -5.19 -0.73
C ARG A 35 -2.49 -4.06 0.28
N PHE A 36 -1.36 -3.41 0.57
CA PHE A 36 -1.32 -2.25 1.44
C PHE A 36 -2.18 -1.10 0.87
N ILE A 37 -1.92 -0.70 -0.38
CA ILE A 37 -2.71 0.32 -1.08
C ILE A 37 -4.19 -0.05 -1.14
N ARG A 38 -4.50 -1.32 -1.44
CA ARG A 38 -5.88 -1.79 -1.51
C ARG A 38 -6.57 -1.71 -0.15
N ALA A 39 -5.91 -2.11 0.94
CA ALA A 39 -6.46 -1.98 2.29
C ALA A 39 -6.82 -0.52 2.59
N GLN A 40 -5.90 0.42 2.31
CA GLN A 40 -6.12 1.85 2.52
C GLN A 40 -7.31 2.39 1.72
N ILE A 41 -7.42 2.01 0.44
CA ILE A 41 -8.53 2.44 -0.41
C ILE A 41 -9.86 1.86 0.09
N GLU A 42 -9.89 0.61 0.56
CA GLU A 42 -11.13 0.01 1.06
C GLU A 42 -11.54 0.57 2.43
N ASP A 43 -10.59 0.94 3.30
CA ASP A 43 -10.87 1.64 4.55
C ASP A 43 -11.46 3.03 4.28
N LEU A 44 -10.88 3.80 3.35
CA LEU A 44 -11.42 5.10 2.94
C LEU A 44 -12.75 4.98 2.19
N ARG A 45 -12.98 3.89 1.46
CA ARG A 45 -14.25 3.63 0.74
C ARG A 45 -15.42 3.51 1.71
N ALA A 46 -15.20 3.06 2.95
CA ALA A 46 -16.26 3.02 3.95
C ALA A 46 -16.79 4.43 4.31
N GLU A 47 -15.97 5.47 4.10
CA GLU A 47 -16.25 6.86 4.45
C GLU A 47 -16.87 7.68 3.30
N THR A 48 -16.88 7.15 2.07
CA THR A 48 -17.40 7.86 0.88
C THR A 48 -18.08 6.96 -0.15
N GLY A 49 -19.09 7.50 -0.83
CA GLY A 49 -19.81 6.80 -1.90
C GLY A 49 -19.31 7.09 -3.33
N SER A 50 -18.36 8.01 -3.51
CA SER A 50 -17.91 8.46 -4.83
C SER A 50 -16.48 8.05 -5.13
N ALA A 51 -16.24 7.56 -6.35
CA ALA A 51 -14.89 7.23 -6.83
C ALA A 51 -13.97 8.46 -6.90
N GLU A 52 -14.52 9.64 -7.20
CA GLU A 52 -13.74 10.87 -7.28
C GLU A 52 -13.35 11.36 -5.88
N GLU A 53 -14.28 11.35 -4.93
CA GLU A 53 -14.00 11.70 -3.54
C GLU A 53 -13.01 10.71 -2.92
N LEU A 54 -13.16 9.41 -3.18
CA LEU A 54 -12.23 8.38 -2.73
C LEU A 54 -10.81 8.63 -3.23
N ARG A 55 -10.66 9.00 -4.52
CA ARG A 55 -9.36 9.38 -5.08
C ARG A 55 -8.76 10.57 -4.33
N GLN A 56 -9.56 11.62 -4.10
CA GLN A 56 -9.10 12.82 -3.40
C GLN A 56 -8.71 12.52 -1.95
N MET A 57 -9.51 11.71 -1.24
CA MET A 57 -9.22 11.29 0.13
C MET A 57 -7.91 10.50 0.20
N TYR A 58 -7.71 9.54 -0.71
CA TYR A 58 -6.49 8.74 -0.75
C TYR A 58 -5.23 9.60 -0.90
N PHE A 59 -5.19 10.53 -1.87
CA PHE A 59 -4.01 11.39 -2.08
C PHE A 59 -3.84 12.51 -1.04
N ARG A 60 -4.78 12.65 -0.10
CA ARG A 60 -4.75 13.69 0.93
C ARG A 60 -4.50 13.13 2.34
N PHE A 61 -5.00 11.94 2.62
CA PHE A 61 -5.02 11.34 3.95
C PHE A 61 -4.70 9.84 3.94
N GLY A 62 -4.55 9.22 2.77
CA GLY A 62 -4.27 7.79 2.68
C GLY A 62 -2.79 7.49 2.84
N GLU A 63 -2.51 6.24 3.19
CA GLU A 63 -1.13 5.75 3.21
C GLU A 63 -0.74 5.17 1.83
N TYR A 64 0.50 5.43 1.41
CA TYR A 64 1.06 4.91 0.16
C TYR A 64 2.08 3.81 0.40
N ALA A 65 2.31 3.00 -0.65
CA ALA A 65 3.38 2.03 -0.69
C ALA A 65 4.00 1.99 -2.10
N PHE A 66 5.32 2.16 -2.19
CA PHE A 66 6.08 2.09 -3.43
C PHE A 66 7.01 0.88 -3.42
N ALA A 67 6.96 0.09 -4.48
CA ALA A 67 7.81 -1.06 -4.69
C ALA A 67 8.33 -1.09 -6.13
N ALA A 68 9.49 -1.70 -6.34
CA ALA A 68 10.05 -1.87 -7.68
C ALA A 68 9.08 -2.69 -8.57
N GLY A 69 8.79 -2.18 -9.78
CA GLY A 69 7.91 -2.84 -10.75
C GLY A 69 6.40 -2.64 -10.48
N LEU A 70 6.02 -1.85 -9.49
CA LEU A 70 4.63 -1.43 -9.28
C LEU A 70 4.40 -0.03 -9.86
N ASP A 71 3.44 0.07 -10.78
CA ASP A 71 2.85 1.35 -11.16
C ASP A 71 1.79 1.73 -10.11
N HIS A 72 2.15 2.67 -9.22
CA HIS A 72 1.32 3.06 -8.08
C HIS A 72 0.02 3.73 -8.53
N ASP A 73 0.10 4.75 -9.39
CA ASP A 73 -1.08 5.49 -9.84
C ASP A 73 -2.08 4.60 -10.59
N ALA A 74 -1.57 3.72 -11.47
CA ALA A 74 -2.42 2.76 -12.19
C ALA A 74 -3.08 1.77 -11.22
N TRP A 75 -2.36 1.30 -10.20
CA TRP A 75 -2.89 0.38 -9.21
C TRP A 75 -3.93 1.02 -8.29
N VAL A 76 -3.71 2.26 -7.86
CA VAL A 76 -4.68 3.06 -7.10
C VAL A 76 -5.97 3.23 -7.91
N ALA A 77 -5.86 3.63 -9.18
CA ALA A 77 -7.01 3.76 -10.06
C ALA A 77 -7.79 2.44 -10.22
N HIS A 78 -7.08 1.32 -10.36
CA HIS A 78 -7.69 -0.01 -10.41
C HIS A 78 -8.46 -0.34 -9.12
N CYS A 79 -7.87 -0.11 -7.95
CA CYS A 79 -8.53 -0.39 -6.66
C CYS A 79 -9.76 0.49 -6.43
N ILE A 80 -9.73 1.77 -6.84
CA ILE A 80 -10.89 2.65 -6.77
C ILE A 80 -12.04 2.11 -7.64
N ALA A 81 -11.73 1.67 -8.86
CA ALA A 81 -12.72 1.15 -9.81
C ALA A 81 -13.23 -0.25 -9.48
N VAL A 82 -12.40 -1.08 -8.84
CA VAL A 82 -12.68 -2.49 -8.57
C VAL A 82 -12.52 -2.77 -7.07
N PRO A 83 -13.63 -2.76 -6.30
CA PRO A 83 -13.61 -3.06 -4.87
C PRO A 83 -13.04 -4.45 -4.57
N ALA A 84 -12.45 -4.60 -3.39
CA ALA A 84 -11.94 -5.90 -2.96
C ALA A 84 -13.09 -6.90 -2.77
N SER A 85 -12.90 -8.13 -3.22
CA SER A 85 -13.91 -9.20 -3.10
C SER A 85 -13.62 -10.20 -1.98
N ARG A 86 -12.36 -10.24 -1.50
CA ARG A 86 -11.87 -11.21 -0.52
C ARG A 86 -10.90 -10.55 0.44
N LYS A 87 -10.92 -11.01 1.70
CA LYS A 87 -10.00 -10.55 2.76
C LYS A 87 -8.52 -10.68 2.38
N ALA A 88 -8.13 -11.73 1.65
CA ALA A 88 -6.74 -11.93 1.24
C ALA A 88 -6.19 -10.81 0.32
N GLU A 89 -7.06 -10.00 -0.30
CA GLU A 89 -6.67 -8.90 -1.19
C GLU A 89 -6.27 -7.63 -0.43
N VAL A 90 -6.66 -7.52 0.85
CA VAL A 90 -6.31 -6.42 1.76
C VAL A 90 -5.36 -6.85 2.88
N ASP A 91 -5.14 -8.16 3.05
CA ASP A 91 -4.26 -8.70 4.09
C ASP A 91 -2.78 -8.61 3.66
N TYR A 92 -2.23 -7.40 3.78
CA TYR A 92 -0.81 -7.11 3.54
C TYR A 92 0.07 -7.62 4.69
N ALA A 93 -0.44 -7.65 5.92
CA ALA A 93 0.28 -8.14 7.10
C ALA A 93 0.66 -9.62 6.97
N ALA A 94 -0.16 -10.43 6.29
CA ALA A 94 0.19 -11.81 5.94
C ALA A 94 1.44 -11.94 5.05
N LEU A 95 1.85 -10.86 4.36
CA LEU A 95 3.05 -10.81 3.51
C LEU A 95 4.23 -10.11 4.18
N GLU A 96 4.07 -9.60 5.40
CA GLU A 96 5.14 -8.87 6.07
C GLU A 96 6.33 -9.82 6.37
N PRO A 97 7.56 -9.46 5.98
CA PRO A 97 8.73 -10.29 6.21
C PRO A 97 9.02 -10.41 7.72
N ARG A 98 9.20 -11.65 8.19
CA ARG A 98 9.46 -11.96 9.62
C ARG A 98 10.73 -11.36 10.20
N ALA A 99 11.61 -10.81 9.36
CA ALA A 99 12.92 -10.30 9.73
C ALA A 99 13.05 -8.82 9.31
N GLY A 100 12.32 -7.94 9.98
CA GLY A 100 12.51 -6.51 9.77
C GLY A 100 11.36 -5.69 10.34
N ARG A 101 11.34 -5.50 11.67
CA ARG A 101 10.75 -4.27 12.21
C ARG A 101 11.57 -3.13 11.63
N GLY A 102 11.09 -2.53 10.54
CA GLY A 102 11.71 -1.38 9.90
C GLY A 102 11.98 -0.32 10.97
N ARG A 103 13.18 0.25 10.97
CA ARG A 103 13.47 1.41 11.80
C ARG A 103 12.64 2.57 11.25
N ARG A 104 11.81 3.20 12.09
CA ARG A 104 11.33 4.57 11.82
C ARG A 104 12.59 5.43 11.63
N ALA A 105 12.66 6.15 10.51
CA ALA A 105 13.68 7.17 10.31
C ALA A 105 13.43 8.35 11.25
#